data_AF-A0A8S4F6H9-F1
#
_entry.id   AF-A0A8S4F6H9-F1
#
_cell.length_a   1.000
_cell.length_b   1.000
_cell.length_c   1.000
_cell.angle_alpha   90.00
_cell.angle_beta   90.00
_cell.angle_gamma   90.00
#
_symmetry.space_group_name_H-M   'P 1'
#
loop_
_entity.id
_entity.type
_entity.pdbx_description
1 polymer ?
#
loop_
_entity_poly.entity_id
_entity_poly.type
_entity_poly.pdbx_seq_one_letter_code
_entity_poly.pdbx_strand_id
1 'polypeptide(L)'
;MHCSRGDYIKVYSEGSTSGPGPPGVNEYSSWSQLLCGSRMETPPPIYSHGPMLTLEFHTGAKETNATGFVGTYKFIDRRLFETDGVPVPDTWCDYSFSSAPTRGHGRLYSPRYPSTYPSNVRCTYHFHARQNERIKLLFQESFLQKGDER
;
A
#
# COMPACT_ATOMS: atom_id res chain seq x y z
N MET A 1 -8.92 2.90 20.87
CA MET A 1 -10.23 3.57 20.80
C MET A 1 -11.08 2.86 19.76
N HIS A 2 -12.35 2.56 20.03
CA HIS A 2 -13.22 1.93 19.03
C HIS A 2 -13.92 3.03 18.21
N CYS A 3 -13.42 3.28 17.00
CA CYS A 3 -13.97 4.27 16.06
C CYS A 3 -15.43 4.00 15.63
N SER A 4 -16.01 2.86 15.99
CA SER A 4 -17.37 2.46 15.64
C SER A 4 -18.49 3.15 16.42
N ARG A 5 -18.18 4.00 17.41
CA ARG A 5 -19.18 4.65 18.31
C ARG A 5 -19.31 6.17 18.13
N GLY A 6 -18.80 6.74 17.03
CA GLY A 6 -18.86 8.18 16.76
C GLY A 6 -18.71 8.49 15.28
N ASP A 7 -18.16 9.66 14.97
CA ASP A 7 -17.84 10.07 13.60
C ASP A 7 -16.54 9.39 13.14
N TYR A 8 -16.54 8.87 11.93
CA TYR A 8 -15.38 8.19 11.36
C TYR A 8 -15.38 8.22 9.84
N ILE A 9 -14.21 7.96 9.25
CA ILE A 9 -14.02 7.80 7.81
C ILE A 9 -13.64 6.35 7.55
N LYS A 10 -14.37 5.68 6.67
CA LYS A 10 -13.90 4.44 6.05
C LYS A 10 -13.07 4.77 4.83
N VAL A 11 -11.93 4.12 4.72
CA VAL A 11 -11.03 4.25 3.58
C VAL A 11 -11.10 2.99 2.76
N TYR A 12 -11.32 3.13 1.47
CA TYR A 12 -11.28 2.03 0.51
C TYR A 12 -10.09 2.27 -0.43
N SER A 13 -8.98 1.57 -0.16
CA SER A 13 -7.75 1.65 -0.95
C SER A 13 -7.84 0.88 -2.27
N GLU A 14 -8.87 0.06 -2.44
CA GLU A 14 -9.16 -0.72 -3.63
C GLU A 14 -10.55 -0.32 -4.15
N GLY A 15 -10.69 -0.18 -5.47
CA GLY A 15 -11.99 -0.03 -6.09
C GLY A 15 -12.63 -1.41 -6.22
N SER A 16 -13.71 -1.67 -5.49
CA SER A 16 -14.49 -2.89 -5.69
C SER A 16 -15.08 -2.91 -7.10
N THR A 17 -14.81 -3.98 -7.85
CA THR A 17 -15.41 -4.27 -9.15
C THR A 17 -16.58 -5.24 -8.99
N SER A 18 -17.56 -4.92 -8.14
CA SER A 18 -18.76 -5.73 -7.99
C SER A 18 -19.87 -5.25 -8.92
N GLY A 19 -19.73 -5.52 -10.22
CA GLY A 19 -20.82 -5.41 -11.19
C GLY A 19 -20.47 -4.75 -12.53
N PRO A 20 -21.37 -4.82 -13.53
CA PRO A 20 -21.26 -4.08 -14.79
C PRO A 20 -21.54 -2.60 -14.54
N GLY A 21 -20.50 -1.84 -14.20
CA GLY A 21 -20.55 -0.40 -13.97
C GLY A 21 -19.14 0.17 -13.76
N PRO A 22 -18.99 1.51 -13.73
CA PRO A 22 -17.72 2.10 -13.30
C PRO A 22 -17.37 1.60 -11.89
N PRO A 23 -16.08 1.42 -11.57
CA PRO A 23 -15.65 0.96 -10.25
C PRO A 23 -16.31 1.80 -9.15
N GLY A 24 -16.92 1.15 -8.18
CA GLY A 24 -17.75 1.80 -7.18
C GLY A 24 -17.70 1.05 -5.85
N VAL A 25 -17.71 1.81 -4.75
CA VAL A 25 -17.83 1.26 -3.40
C VAL A 25 -19.31 1.07 -3.09
N ASN A 26 -19.67 -0.10 -2.56
CA ASN A 26 -21.01 -0.42 -2.11
C ASN A 26 -20.97 -1.05 -0.71
N GLU A 27 -22.11 -1.47 -0.20
CA GLU A 27 -22.28 -2.01 1.15
C GLU A 27 -21.49 -3.31 1.41
N TYR A 28 -21.06 -4.02 0.36
CA TYR A 28 -20.28 -5.25 0.45
C TYR A 28 -18.77 -5.02 0.27
N SER A 29 -18.36 -3.79 -0.04
CA SER A 29 -16.96 -3.45 -0.25
C SER A 29 -16.20 -3.53 1.08
N SER A 30 -15.06 -4.23 1.06
CA SER A 30 -14.13 -4.24 2.19
C SER A 30 -13.38 -2.91 2.26
N TRP A 31 -13.44 -2.23 3.40
CA TRP A 31 -12.57 -1.08 3.68
C TRP A 31 -11.16 -1.56 4.05
N SER A 32 -10.16 -0.70 3.83
CA SER A 32 -8.76 -0.94 4.21
C SER A 32 -8.40 -0.34 5.56
N GLN A 33 -8.99 0.81 5.92
CA GLN A 33 -8.73 1.50 7.19
C GLN A 33 -9.98 2.21 7.72
N LEU A 34 -10.03 2.40 9.03
CA LEU A 34 -11.07 3.15 9.74
C LEU A 34 -10.41 4.27 10.53
N LEU A 35 -10.74 5.52 10.21
CA LEU A 35 -10.12 6.72 10.81
C LEU A 35 -11.12 7.43 11.71
N CYS A 36 -10.71 7.76 12.92
CA CYS A 36 -11.43 8.64 13.83
C CYS A 36 -10.43 9.31 14.79
N GLY A 37 -10.90 10.24 15.61
CA GLY A 37 -10.11 10.84 16.67
C GLY A 37 -9.62 12.25 16.35
N SER A 38 -8.55 12.66 17.01
CA SER A 38 -8.01 14.01 16.93
C SER A 38 -6.91 14.15 15.87
N ARG A 39 -6.49 15.39 15.59
CA ARG A 39 -5.38 15.68 14.66
C ARG A 39 -4.06 15.01 15.06
N MET A 40 -3.86 14.69 16.35
CA MET A 40 -2.66 13.99 16.83
C MET A 40 -2.68 12.49 16.47
N GLU A 41 -3.84 11.95 16.12
CA GLU A 41 -4.05 10.55 15.72
C GLU A 41 -4.15 10.40 14.19
N THR A 42 -3.94 11.49 13.43
CA THR A 42 -3.94 11.46 11.97
C THR A 42 -2.86 10.49 11.48
N PRO A 43 -3.21 9.50 10.64
CA PRO A 43 -2.25 8.54 10.13
C PRO A 43 -1.24 9.21 9.18
N PRO A 44 -0.11 8.53 8.88
CA PRO A 44 0.72 8.86 7.72
C PRO A 44 -0.10 8.91 6.42
N PRO A 45 0.48 9.45 5.32
CA PRO A 45 -0.19 9.47 4.02
C PRO A 45 -0.72 8.09 3.61
N ILE A 46 -1.98 8.07 3.18
CA ILE A 46 -2.65 6.84 2.74
C ILE A 46 -2.51 6.72 1.23
N TYR A 47 -2.04 5.57 0.78
CA TYR A 47 -1.85 5.28 -0.64
C TYR A 47 -2.90 4.29 -1.13
N SER A 48 -3.52 4.57 -2.28
CA SER A 48 -4.38 3.62 -2.99
C SER A 48 -3.57 2.46 -3.56
N HIS A 49 -4.21 1.30 -3.72
CA HIS A 49 -3.63 0.16 -4.44
C HIS A 49 -3.62 0.36 -5.97
N GLY A 50 -4.41 1.34 -6.45
CA GLY A 50 -4.55 1.66 -7.87
C GLY A 50 -4.94 3.11 -8.10
N PRO A 51 -5.64 3.43 -9.20
CA PRO A 51 -5.99 4.80 -9.56
C PRO A 51 -7.16 5.39 -8.77
N MET A 52 -7.74 4.62 -7.84
CA MET A 52 -8.94 5.00 -7.08
C MET A 52 -8.69 4.89 -5.58
N LEU A 53 -9.11 5.92 -4.84
CA LEU A 53 -9.17 5.95 -3.38
C LEU A 53 -10.54 6.53 -3.01
N THR A 54 -11.34 5.80 -2.22
CA THR A 54 -12.65 6.29 -1.78
C THR A 54 -12.64 6.52 -0.27
N LEU A 55 -13.18 7.67 0.12
CA LEU A 55 -13.38 8.07 1.51
C LEU A 55 -14.88 8.17 1.75
N GLU A 56 -15.41 7.34 2.66
CA GLU A 56 -16.81 7.38 3.08
C GLU A 56 -16.87 7.94 4.50
N PHE A 57 -17.46 9.12 4.64
CA PHE A 57 -17.64 9.75 5.93
C PHE A 57 -18.96 9.30 6.57
N HIS A 58 -18.86 8.82 7.81
CA HIS A 58 -20.01 8.50 8.66
C HIS A 58 -20.07 9.45 9.84
N THR A 59 -21.25 10.01 10.06
CA THR A 59 -21.56 10.79 11.26
C THR A 59 -22.60 10.09 12.12
N GLY A 60 -22.41 10.13 13.44
CA GLY A 60 -23.36 9.60 14.41
C GLY A 60 -24.46 10.62 14.75
N ALA A 61 -25.53 10.15 15.40
CA ALA A 61 -26.62 11.01 15.88
C ALA A 61 -26.23 11.92 17.07
N LYS A 62 -25.03 11.73 17.64
CA LYS A 62 -24.55 12.50 18.78
C LYS A 62 -23.94 13.80 18.27
N GLU A 63 -24.55 14.93 18.59
CA GLU A 63 -23.93 16.23 18.33
C GLU A 63 -22.62 16.35 19.11
N THR A 64 -21.57 16.77 18.42
CA THR A 64 -20.26 17.02 18.99
C THR A 64 -19.73 18.37 18.50
N ASN A 65 -18.77 18.94 19.23
CA ASN A 65 -18.03 20.12 18.79
C ASN A 65 -16.91 19.77 17.78
N ALA A 66 -16.98 18.61 17.12
CA ALA A 66 -15.97 18.19 16.17
C ALA A 66 -16.07 19.03 14.89
N THR A 67 -14.93 19.49 14.39
CA THR A 67 -14.85 20.34 13.19
C THR A 67 -14.79 19.53 11.88
N GLY A 68 -14.84 18.20 11.96
CA GLY A 68 -14.66 17.30 10.82
C GLY A 68 -13.20 17.01 10.48
N PHE A 69 -12.95 16.64 9.24
CA PHE A 69 -11.66 16.20 8.71
C PHE A 69 -11.24 17.09 7.53
N VAL A 70 -9.94 17.29 7.43
CA VAL A 70 -9.30 18.05 6.37
C VAL A 70 -8.09 17.27 5.88
N GLY A 71 -7.88 17.26 4.57
CA GLY A 71 -6.77 16.57 3.94
C GLY A 71 -6.49 17.09 2.55
N THR A 72 -5.33 16.74 2.03
CA THR A 72 -4.92 17.02 0.65
C THR A 72 -4.68 15.71 -0.08
N TYR A 73 -4.79 15.73 -1.41
CA TYR A 73 -4.51 14.57 -2.25
C TYR A 73 -3.54 14.95 -3.37
N LYS A 74 -2.80 13.96 -3.85
CA LYS A 74 -1.89 14.10 -4.99
C LYS A 74 -1.79 12.78 -5.75
N PHE A 75 -1.76 12.86 -7.07
CA PHE A 75 -1.42 11.70 -7.91
C PHE A 75 0.10 11.47 -7.91
N ILE A 76 0.49 10.21 -7.73
CA ILE A 76 1.88 9.80 -7.73
C ILE A 76 2.08 8.83 -8.89
N ASP A 77 3.14 9.05 -9.66
CA ASP A 77 3.47 8.16 -10.78
C ASP A 77 4.02 6.84 -10.24
N ARG A 78 3.35 5.74 -10.59
CA ARG A 78 3.76 4.37 -10.22
C ARG A 78 5.16 4.03 -10.73
N ARG A 79 5.60 4.64 -11.84
CA ARG A 79 6.93 4.41 -12.44
C ARG A 79 8.08 4.78 -11.50
N LEU A 80 7.83 5.62 -10.50
CA LEU A 80 8.82 5.97 -9.49
C LEU A 80 9.18 4.78 -8.58
N PHE A 81 8.30 3.77 -8.51
CA PHE A 81 8.38 2.62 -7.61
C PHE A 81 8.41 1.28 -8.36
N GLU A 82 8.96 1.27 -9.57
CA GLU A 82 9.17 0.04 -10.33
C GLU A 82 10.40 -0.70 -9.80
N THR A 83 10.25 -2.01 -9.63
CA THR A 83 11.33 -2.90 -9.25
C THR A 83 12.23 -3.13 -10.48
N ASP A 84 13.54 -2.89 -10.34
CA ASP A 84 14.50 -2.93 -11.47
C ASP A 84 14.82 -4.37 -11.94
N GLY A 85 14.39 -5.39 -11.18
CA GLY A 85 14.58 -6.80 -11.50
C GLY A 85 13.68 -7.29 -12.64
N VAL A 86 14.04 -8.42 -13.23
CA VAL A 86 13.25 -9.07 -14.28
C VAL A 86 12.18 -9.95 -13.61
N PRO A 87 10.89 -9.81 -13.95
CA PRO A 87 9.85 -10.66 -13.38
C PRO A 87 10.07 -12.13 -13.76
N VAL A 88 9.94 -13.03 -12.79
CA VAL A 88 10.05 -14.47 -13.03
C VAL A 88 8.75 -14.97 -13.68
N PRO A 89 8.80 -15.72 -14.80
CA PRO A 89 7.61 -16.27 -15.44
C PRO A 89 6.78 -17.11 -14.47
N ASP A 90 5.45 -17.11 -14.67
CA ASP A 90 4.49 -17.89 -13.88
C ASP A 90 4.46 -17.59 -12.37
N THR A 91 4.97 -16.43 -11.96
CA THR A 91 4.90 -15.94 -10.58
C THR A 91 4.14 -14.61 -10.52
N TRP A 92 3.61 -14.27 -9.35
CA TRP A 92 2.87 -13.03 -9.17
C TRP A 92 3.76 -11.81 -8.88
N CYS A 93 4.85 -12.02 -8.15
CA CYS A 93 5.69 -10.94 -7.64
C CYS A 93 7.16 -11.36 -7.44
N ASP A 94 7.61 -12.44 -8.08
CA ASP A 94 9.00 -12.85 -7.96
C ASP A 94 9.84 -12.15 -9.02
N TYR A 95 11.06 -11.76 -8.64
CA TYR A 95 11.97 -11.01 -9.49
C TYR A 95 13.38 -11.59 -9.44
N SER A 96 14.07 -11.56 -10.58
CA SER A 96 15.48 -11.93 -10.71
C SER A 96 16.34 -10.71 -11.02
N PHE A 97 17.39 -10.54 -10.23
CA PHE A 97 18.42 -9.53 -10.39
C PHE A 97 19.71 -10.23 -10.78
N SER A 98 20.26 -9.85 -11.94
CA SER A 98 21.55 -10.35 -12.40
C SER A 98 22.52 -9.19 -12.57
N SER A 99 23.69 -9.31 -11.95
CA SER A 99 24.76 -8.32 -12.11
C SER A 99 25.33 -8.35 -13.53
N ALA A 100 25.50 -7.18 -14.13
CA ALA A 100 26.15 -6.99 -15.43
C ALA A 100 27.23 -5.90 -15.32
N PRO A 101 28.25 -5.88 -16.20
CA PRO A 101 29.29 -4.86 -16.19
C PRO A 101 28.77 -3.41 -16.16
N THR A 102 27.61 -3.17 -16.78
CA THR A 102 26.95 -1.86 -16.85
C THR A 102 25.82 -1.67 -15.84
N ARG A 103 25.48 -2.70 -15.05
CA ARG A 103 24.37 -2.69 -14.09
C ARG A 103 24.69 -3.57 -12.87
N GLY A 104 25.27 -2.95 -11.85
CA GLY A 104 25.62 -3.60 -10.57
C GLY A 104 24.74 -3.20 -9.37
N HIS A 105 23.71 -2.39 -9.59
CA HIS A 105 22.77 -1.95 -8.56
C HIS A 105 21.34 -1.86 -9.12
N GLY A 106 20.37 -1.83 -8.22
CA GLY A 106 18.96 -1.68 -8.55
C GLY A 106 18.11 -1.46 -7.30
N ARG A 107 16.87 -1.04 -7.51
CA ARG A 107 15.85 -0.84 -6.49
C ARG A 107 14.85 -1.99 -6.54
N LEU A 108 14.35 -2.34 -5.37
CA LEU A 108 13.25 -3.27 -5.21
C LEU A 108 12.21 -2.66 -4.29
N TYR A 109 10.96 -3.03 -4.52
CA TYR A 109 9.83 -2.59 -3.72
C TYR A 109 8.92 -3.76 -3.43
N SER A 110 8.21 -3.71 -2.30
CA SER A 110 7.14 -4.66 -2.01
C SER A 110 6.00 -4.51 -3.04
N PRO A 111 5.19 -5.56 -3.26
CA PRO A 111 4.02 -5.45 -4.12
C PRO A 111 3.11 -4.32 -3.64
N ARG A 112 2.65 -3.49 -4.58
CA ARG A 112 1.79 -2.32 -4.37
C ARG A 112 2.44 -1.13 -3.64
N TYR A 113 3.74 -1.14 -3.35
CA TYR A 113 4.43 0.03 -2.81
C TYR A 113 4.12 1.30 -3.64
N PRO A 114 3.86 2.47 -3.01
CA PRO A 114 3.97 2.78 -1.58
C PRO A 114 2.73 2.41 -0.73
N SER A 115 1.74 1.75 -1.31
CA SER A 115 0.60 1.21 -0.57
C SER A 115 0.96 -0.07 0.19
N THR A 116 0.01 -0.52 1.02
CA THR A 116 0.17 -1.73 1.83
C THR A 116 0.34 -2.96 0.94
N TYR A 117 1.28 -3.81 1.32
CA TYR A 117 1.46 -5.08 0.65
C TYR A 117 0.24 -6.00 0.90
N PRO A 118 -0.14 -6.82 -0.08
CA PRO A 118 -1.26 -7.76 0.03
C PRO A 118 -1.05 -8.79 1.13
N SER A 119 -2.13 -9.21 1.80
CA SER A 119 -2.07 -10.32 2.77
C SER A 119 -1.86 -11.65 2.07
N ASN A 120 -1.28 -12.62 2.78
CA ASN A 120 -1.07 -13.99 2.29
C ASN A 120 -0.27 -14.09 0.98
N VAL A 121 0.60 -13.12 0.72
CA VAL A 121 1.51 -13.16 -0.43
C VAL A 121 2.87 -13.76 -0.03
N ARG A 122 3.48 -14.48 -0.96
CA ARG A 122 4.90 -14.86 -0.91
C ARG A 122 5.60 -14.40 -2.18
N CYS A 123 6.50 -13.43 -2.04
CA CYS A 123 7.35 -12.94 -3.13
C CYS A 123 8.80 -13.31 -2.87
N THR A 124 9.49 -13.75 -3.92
CA THR A 124 10.91 -14.14 -3.86
C THR A 124 11.74 -13.24 -4.77
N TYR A 125 12.78 -12.63 -4.20
CA TYR A 125 13.75 -11.83 -4.96
C TYR A 125 15.06 -12.61 -5.08
N HIS A 126 15.40 -13.05 -6.29
CA HIS A 126 16.60 -13.81 -6.60
C HIS A 126 17.73 -12.86 -7.00
N PHE A 127 18.89 -12.96 -6.34
CA PHE A 127 20.05 -12.13 -6.64
C PHE A 127 21.21 -12.99 -7.14
N HIS A 128 21.67 -12.74 -8.36
CA HIS A 128 22.77 -13.43 -9.01
C HIS A 128 23.94 -12.46 -9.19
N ALA A 129 24.99 -12.66 -8.40
CA ALA A 129 26.25 -11.91 -8.50
C ALA A 129 27.24 -12.63 -9.43
N ARG A 130 28.14 -11.89 -10.07
CA ARG A 130 29.25 -12.47 -10.81
C ARG A 130 30.35 -12.95 -9.87
N GLN A 131 31.31 -13.69 -10.41
CA GLN A 131 32.47 -14.12 -9.62
C GLN A 131 33.22 -12.92 -9.04
N ASN A 132 33.60 -13.02 -7.77
CA ASN A 132 34.25 -11.97 -6.98
C ASN A 132 33.37 -10.73 -6.68
N GLU A 133 32.05 -10.80 -6.85
CA GLU A 133 31.12 -9.77 -6.40
C GLU A 133 30.38 -10.19 -5.11
N ARG A 134 29.87 -9.20 -4.37
CA ARG A 134 29.05 -9.42 -3.16
C ARG A 134 27.74 -8.65 -3.28
N ILE A 135 26.65 -9.32 -2.91
CA ILE A 135 25.32 -8.70 -2.81
C ILE A 135 25.24 -7.92 -1.49
N LYS A 136 24.83 -6.66 -1.58
CA LYS A 136 24.53 -5.79 -0.43
C LYS A 136 23.08 -5.32 -0.54
N LEU A 137 22.27 -5.63 0.45
CA LEU A 137 20.89 -5.14 0.57
C LEU A 137 20.86 -3.98 1.55
N LEU A 138 20.15 -2.91 1.18
CA LEU A 138 19.91 -1.75 2.02
C LEU A 138 18.41 -1.45 1.99
N PHE A 139 17.77 -1.53 3.16
CA PHE A 139 16.38 -1.14 3.32
C PHE A 139 16.33 0.34 3.73
N GLN A 140 15.72 1.16 2.88
CA GLN A 140 15.47 2.58 3.21
C GLN A 140 14.24 2.74 4.08
N GLU A 141 13.19 1.97 3.77
CA GLU A 141 11.94 1.91 4.51
C GLU A 141 11.55 0.45 4.69
N SER A 142 11.06 0.11 5.88
CA SER A 142 10.56 -1.23 6.20
C SER A 142 9.40 -1.11 7.18
N PHE A 143 8.19 -1.37 6.70
CA PHE A 143 6.98 -1.43 7.51
C PHE A 143 6.33 -2.79 7.30
N LEU A 144 6.48 -3.66 8.28
CA LEU A 144 5.86 -4.99 8.28
C LEU A 144 4.69 -5.01 9.24
N GLN A 145 3.69 -5.81 8.93
CA GLN A 145 2.63 -6.11 9.90
C GLN A 145 3.25 -6.91 11.05
N LYS A 146 2.79 -6.65 12.28
CA LYS A 146 3.31 -7.27 13.51
C LYS A 146 3.40 -8.81 13.46
N GLY A 147 2.55 -9.47 12.66
CA GLY A 147 2.57 -10.92 12.49
C GLY A 147 3.71 -11.45 11.61
N ASP A 148 4.33 -10.58 10.81
CA ASP A 148 5.33 -10.92 9.81
C ASP A 148 6.77 -10.63 10.28
N GLU A 149 6.95 -9.97 11.45
CA GLU A 149 8.24 -9.58 12.03
C GLU A 149 8.98 -10.73 12.76
N ARG A 150 8.89 -11.98 12.29
CA ARG A 150 9.46 -13.14 12.99
C ARG A 150 10.99 -13.18 13.03
#